data_AF-A0A4R5Q6A4-F1
#
_entry.id   AF-A0A4R5Q6A4-F1
#
_cell.length_a   1.000
_cell.length_b   1.000
_cell.length_c   1.000
_cell.angle_alpha   90.00
_cell.angle_beta   90.00
_cell.angle_gamma   90.00
#
_symmetry.space_group_name_H-M   'P 1'
#
loop_
_entity.id
_entity.type
_entity.pdbx_description
1 polymer ?
#
loop_
_entity_poly.entity_id
_entity_poly.type
_entity_poly.pdbx_seq_one_letter_code
_entity_poly.pdbx_strand_id
1 'polypeptide(L)' 'RWVVERTIGWLGRWRRLSKDYEQRPEVAEAMVTLAMISLMLHRLAHPNRKRLPAP' A
#
# COMPACT_ATOMS: atom_id res chain seq x y z
N ARG A 1 -6.09 7.56 15.53
CA ARG A 1 -6.52 6.16 15.35
C ARG A 1 -6.79 5.75 13.89
N TRP A 2 -7.07 6.67 12.96
CA TRP A 2 -7.42 6.33 11.56
C TRP A 2 -6.26 6.10 10.57
N VAL A 3 -5.08 6.66 10.84
CA VAL A 3 -3.96 6.60 9.87
C VAL A 3 -3.44 5.17 9.72
N VAL A 4 -3.31 4.46 10.85
CA VAL A 4 -2.83 3.06 10.88
C VAL A 4 -3.82 2.13 10.18
N GLU A 5 -5.11 2.22 10.50
CA GLU A 5 -6.17 1.42 9.87
C GLU A 5 -6.24 1.65 8.36
N ARG A 6 -6.06 2.90 7.92
CA ARG A 6 -6.02 3.22 6.48
C ARG A 6 -4.82 2.57 5.81
N THR A 7 -3.63 2.60 6.43
CA THR A 7 -2.43 1.94 5.89
C THR A 7 -2.66 0.43 5.80
N ILE A 8 -3.23 -0.21 6.82
CA ILE A 8 -3.57 -1.64 6.82
C ILE A 8 -4.59 -1.96 5.71
N GLY A 9 -5.62 -1.12 5.53
CA GLY A 9 -6.57 -1.27 4.43
C GLY A 9 -5.94 -1.14 3.03
N TRP A 10 -4.91 -0.31 2.86
CA TRP A 10 -4.14 -0.22 1.62
C TRP A 10 -3.27 -1.45 1.39
N LEU A 11 -2.63 -1.97 2.45
CA LEU A 11 -1.86 -3.21 2.38
C LEU A 11 -2.76 -4.40 2.02
N GLY A 12 -3.99 -4.45 2.53
CA GLY A 12 -4.98 -5.48 2.16
C GLY A 12 -5.39 -5.46 0.67
N ARG A 13 -5.20 -4.35 -0.06
CA ARG A 13 -5.42 -4.31 -1.52
C ARG A 13 -4.32 -4.99 -2.33
N TRP A 14 -3.14 -5.21 -1.73
CA TRP A 14 -2.06 -5.95 -2.36
C TRP A 14 -2.34 -7.45 -2.24
N ARG A 15 -2.84 -8.06 -3.33
CA ARG A 15 -3.18 -9.50 -3.36
C ARG A 15 -2.07 -10.41 -2.83
N ARG A 16 -0.80 -10.07 -3.09
CA ARG A 16 0.36 -10.84 -2.60
C ARG A 16 0.55 -10.78 -1.08
N LEU A 17 0.13 -9.68 -0.44
CA LEU A 17 0.17 -9.52 1.02
C LEU A 17 -1.08 -10.08 1.71
N SER A 18 -2.13 -10.42 0.96
CA SER A 18 -3.40 -10.92 1.52
C SER A 18 -3.28 -12.34 2.06
N LYS A 19 -2.25 -13.08 1.65
CA LYS A 19 -2.01 -14.45 2.08
C LYS A 19 -0.51 -14.70 2.07
N ASP A 20 -0.02 -15.26 3.16
CA ASP A 20 1.40 -15.60 3.32
C ASP A 20 1.73 -16.78 2.42
N TYR A 21 2.13 -16.48 1.19
CA TYR A 21 2.60 -17.47 0.23
C TYR A 21 4.10 -17.71 0.33
N GLU A 22 4.82 -16.86 1.06
CA GLU A 22 6.26 -16.85 1.07
C GLU A 22 6.79 -17.62 2.27
N GLN A 23 7.57 -18.67 2.00
CA GLN A 23 8.19 -19.50 3.04
C GLN A 23 9.29 -18.75 3.81
N ARG A 24 9.79 -17.63 3.28
CA ARG A 24 10.91 -16.88 3.83
C ARG A 24 10.43 -15.52 4.33
N PRO A 25 10.74 -15.14 5.58
CA PRO A 25 10.33 -13.84 6.13
C PRO A 25 10.95 -12.66 5.38
N GLU A 26 12.17 -12.83 4.86
CA GLU A 26 12.90 -11.83 4.07
C GLU A 26 12.09 -11.32 2.85
N VAL A 27 11.38 -12.24 2.20
CA VAL A 27 10.60 -11.90 1.00
C VAL A 27 9.31 -11.19 1.42
N ALA A 28 8.69 -11.63 2.51
CA ALA A 28 7.49 -10.97 3.06
C ALA A 28 7.80 -9.53 3.50
N GLU A 29 8.96 -9.31 4.11
CA GLU A 29 9.46 -7.98 4.45
C GLU A 29 9.66 -7.12 3.19
N ALA A 30 10.33 -7.65 2.17
CA ALA A 30 10.53 -6.95 0.90
C ALA A 30 9.19 -6.58 0.22
N MET A 31 8.19 -7.47 0.27
CA MET A 31 6.86 -7.21 -0.27
C MET A 31 6.15 -6.08 0.48
N VAL A 32 6.27 -6.01 1.81
CA VAL A 32 5.73 -4.91 2.61
C VAL A 32 6.42 -3.60 2.24
N THR A 33 7.75 -3.59 2.10
CA THR A 33 8.51 -2.42 1.67
C THR A 33 8.07 -1.94 0.29
N LEU A 34 7.91 -2.85 -0.68
CA LEU A 34 7.43 -2.53 -2.03
C LEU A 34 6.01 -1.95 -2.04
N ALA A 35 5.11 -2.50 -1.21
CA ALA A 35 3.76 -2.01 -1.07
C ALA A 35 3.74 -0.56 -0.53
N MET A 36 4.60 -0.26 0.45
CA MET A 36 4.75 1.08 1.00
C MET A 36 5.37 2.07 0.00
N ILE A 37 6.41 1.67 -0.75
CA ILE A 37 7.00 2.49 -1.82
C ILE A 37 5.93 2.84 -2.85
N SER A 38 5.16 1.85 -3.31
CA SER A 38 4.11 2.06 -4.30
C SER A 38 3.00 3.00 -3.78
N LEU A 39 2.65 2.89 -2.50
CA LEU A 39 1.71 3.82 -1.86
C LEU A 39 2.26 5.25 -1.82
N MET A 40 3.54 5.43 -1.49
CA MET A 40 4.20 6.74 -1.49
C MET A 40 4.28 7.33 -2.90
N LEU A 41 4.70 6.54 -3.90
CA LEU A 41 4.69 6.95 -5.31
C LEU A 41 3.30 7.38 -5.76
N HIS A 42 2.26 6.65 -5.39
CA HIS A 42 0.90 6.98 -5.75
C HIS A 42 0.42 8.31 -5.12
N ARG A 43 0.88 8.63 -3.90
CA ARG A 43 0.62 9.91 -3.24
C ARG A 43 1.39 11.06 -3.88
N LEU A 44 2.67 10.84 -4.20
CA LEU A 44 3.52 11.83 -4.85
C LEU A 44 3.05 12.15 -6.27
N ALA A 45 2.62 11.15 -7.03
CA ALA A 45 2.05 11.32 -8.37
C ALA A 45 0.66 12.00 -8.33
N HIS A 46 -0.04 11.93 -7.21
CA HIS A 46 -1.41 12.46 -7.08
C HIS A 46 -1.59 13.27 -5.79
N PRO A 47 -0.85 14.37 -5.62
CA PRO A 47 -0.85 15.14 -4.38
C PRO A 47 -2.20 15.84 -4.13
N ASN A 48 -3.00 16.02 -5.18
CA ASN A 48 -4.20 16.86 -5.17
C ASN A 48 -5.48 16.13 -5.56
N ARG A 49 -5.55 14.80 -5.39
CA ARG A 49 -6.74 13.99 -5.75
C ARG A 49 -8.07 14.44 -5.15
N LYS A 50 -8.04 15.25 -4.08
CA LYS A 50 -9.25 15.87 -3.52
C LYS A 50 -9.78 17.07 -4.33
N ARG A 51 -8.98 17.64 -5.23
CA ARG A 51 -9.31 18.85 -6.01
C ARG A 51 -9.68 18.59 -7.46
N LEU A 52 -9.53 17.35 -7.94
CA LEU A 52 -9.96 17.01 -9.30
C LEU A 52 -11.47 16.76 -9.28
N PRO A 53 -12.29 17.56 -9.98
CA PRO A 53 -13.67 17.16 -10.24
C PRO A 53 -13.64 15.83 -11.00
N ALA A 54 -14.63 14.97 -10.72
CA ALA A 54 -14.76 13.71 -11.43
C ALA A 54 -14.81 13.96 -12.95
N PRO A 55 -14.21 13.09 -13.79
CA PRO A 55 -14.36 13.18 -15.24
C PRO A 55 -15.81 13.00 -15.68
#